data_AF-A0AA96JFI7-F1
#
_entry.id   AF-A0AA96JFI7-F1
#
_cell.length_a   1.000
_cell.length_b   1.000
_cell.length_c   1.000
_cell.angle_alpha   90.00
_cell.angle_beta   90.00
_cell.angle_gamma   90.00
#
_symmetry.space_group_name_H-M   'P 1'
#
loop_
_entity.id
_entity.type
_entity.pdbx_description
1 polymer ?
#
loop_
_entity_poly.entity_id
_entity_poly.type
_entity_poly.pdbx_seq_one_letter_code
_entity_poly.pdbx_strand_id
1 'polypeptide(L)'
;MSSQLNRRTFIGTAASVAGAAAMAPLLSACGGGTHEKTGANTKSGLKAALPAHVPSTDVKPDIPSVSGGGNGAATDPGFLHYPTDQVATVSEVPGKGGSYSAVTPLWGTVPPAGNSFFQAMNKALGVDLTVKPADGNTYNTIVPTMTAARRLPDWIQLPAWWNNAFNTGELAGTQLADLTPYLAGDKVKKYPNLAALPTGAWQTGAWGDKIYGIPCGSTNFPLAGAIFYRRDTLEAKGITADQVKSADDMWNLGKELTDAKRGVWAFDEVWTFLSLFWGLPPQWKLVDGKLVHKYELPEFLEAMDWHYRLAKSGFMHPDALAGNGAGQGARFYSGKVLIAGGGLGAWNLADYQSGAAADKNYRRGAFNTFAADGKSTPSIFLNPSASMISYLNKRLKPAQIEELLSVANYLAAPYGSREYTMVNFGVEGVHYTMKNGVPTATKDGQKFVQATAYPFLASPSSVVSNQGADVVTKDYTGWAAANVKYAYKPLFWNVNISLSQSLATAAAAQSVEDTIRDCTHGKKKVSDVQAAIAGWKSSSGDRLTRWMTTNVLDKVGTGQ
;
A
#
# COMPACT_ATOMS: atom_id res chain seq x y z
N MET A 1 -32.18 44.65 -22.05
CA MET A 1 -31.93 46.10 -22.16
C MET A 1 -31.49 46.55 -20.77
N SER A 2 -30.30 47.06 -20.46
CA SER A 2 -29.06 47.48 -21.13
C SER A 2 -28.04 47.61 -19.97
N SER A 3 -26.92 46.87 -19.92
CA SER A 3 -25.53 47.31 -20.25
C SER A 3 -25.23 48.78 -19.92
N GLN A 4 -24.12 49.22 -19.34
CA GLN A 4 -22.82 48.73 -18.86
C GLN A 4 -22.13 49.97 -18.23
N LEU A 5 -21.09 49.81 -17.38
CA LEU A 5 -19.82 50.56 -17.51
C LEU A 5 -18.79 50.08 -16.48
N ASN A 6 -17.51 50.25 -16.85
CA ASN A 6 -16.40 49.34 -16.58
C ASN A 6 -15.21 50.05 -15.89
N ARG A 7 -14.33 49.22 -15.32
CA ARG A 7 -12.93 49.37 -14.85
C ARG A 7 -12.11 50.61 -15.27
N ARG A 8 -11.30 51.13 -14.33
CA ARG A 8 -9.80 51.27 -14.33
C ARG A 8 -9.36 52.34 -13.30
N THR A 9 -8.66 51.95 -12.23
CA THR A 9 -7.19 52.03 -12.02
C THR A 9 -6.70 53.41 -11.57
N PHE A 10 -5.63 53.42 -10.77
CA PHE A 10 -4.75 54.54 -10.37
C PHE A 10 -5.18 55.22 -9.05
N ILE A 11 -4.39 55.18 -7.97
CA ILE A 11 -3.12 55.87 -7.69
C ILE A 11 -2.36 55.00 -6.64
N GLY A 12 -1.03 54.84 -6.57
CA GLY A 12 0.11 55.67 -6.99
C GLY A 12 1.02 55.89 -5.77
N THR A 13 2.26 55.39 -5.85
CA THR A 13 3.31 55.25 -4.81
C THR A 13 4.09 56.55 -4.53
N ALA A 14 4.56 56.78 -3.28
CA ALA A 14 5.82 57.45 -2.86
C ALA A 14 5.84 57.61 -1.32
N ALA A 15 6.72 57.03 -0.48
CA ALA A 15 8.19 57.06 -0.33
C ALA A 15 8.72 58.07 0.74
N SER A 16 9.27 57.51 1.85
CA SER A 16 10.45 57.92 2.68
C SER A 16 10.37 59.18 3.59
N VAL A 17 10.98 59.34 4.79
CA VAL A 17 12.26 58.90 5.43
C VAL A 17 12.19 59.01 6.99
N ALA A 18 13.11 58.30 7.69
CA ALA A 18 13.71 58.58 9.02
C ALA A 18 13.25 57.75 10.24
N GLY A 19 14.21 57.13 10.94
CA GLY A 19 14.00 56.37 12.18
C GLY A 19 14.88 56.83 13.35
N ALA A 20 14.49 56.47 14.57
CA ALA A 20 15.33 56.19 15.74
C ALA A 20 14.51 55.46 16.83
N ALA A 21 15.20 54.67 17.65
CA ALA A 21 14.77 53.55 18.49
C ALA A 21 13.86 53.84 19.72
N ALA A 22 13.00 52.87 20.08
CA ALA A 22 12.96 52.21 21.42
C ALA A 22 11.84 51.12 21.52
N MET A 23 12.28 49.86 21.61
CA MET A 23 11.78 48.70 22.38
C MET A 23 10.27 48.54 22.73
N ALA A 24 9.72 47.39 22.28
CA ALA A 24 8.43 46.70 22.56
C ALA A 24 7.72 46.98 23.91
N PRO A 25 6.40 46.71 24.08
CA PRO A 25 5.59 45.69 23.39
C PRO A 25 4.17 46.15 22.99
N LEU A 26 3.34 45.18 22.55
CA LEU A 26 1.89 45.25 22.34
C LEU A 26 1.48 45.53 20.90
N LEU A 27 1.25 44.46 20.14
CA LEU A 27 0.05 44.24 19.32
C LEU A 27 0.20 42.86 18.66
N SER A 28 -0.14 41.82 19.41
CA SER A 28 -0.50 40.51 18.85
C SER A 28 -1.79 40.07 19.52
N ALA A 29 -2.87 40.70 19.08
CA ALA A 29 -4.21 40.23 19.30
C ALA A 29 -5.03 40.57 18.05
N CYS A 30 -5.75 39.57 17.56
CA CYS A 30 -6.71 39.56 16.45
C CYS A 30 -6.17 39.24 15.04
N GLY A 31 -6.34 37.98 14.62
CA GLY A 31 -6.61 37.68 13.21
C GLY A 31 -6.15 36.32 12.69
N GLY A 32 -6.93 35.26 12.96
CA GLY A 32 -6.87 34.00 12.21
C GLY A 32 -6.21 32.85 12.97
N GLY A 33 -7.03 31.96 13.56
CA GLY A 33 -6.55 30.72 14.15
C GLY A 33 -5.71 29.96 13.13
N THR A 34 -4.45 29.74 13.46
CA THR A 34 -3.54 28.88 12.69
C THR A 34 -4.11 27.46 12.73
N HIS A 35 -4.75 27.04 11.65
CA HIS A 35 -4.98 25.63 11.38
C HIS A 35 -3.60 24.95 11.34
N GLU A 36 -3.23 24.27 12.43
CA GLU A 36 -2.02 23.46 12.46
C GLU A 36 -2.21 22.27 11.53
N LYS A 37 -1.68 22.36 10.30
CA LYS A 37 -1.48 21.19 9.46
C LYS A 37 -0.42 20.33 10.13
N THR A 38 -0.76 19.11 10.54
CA THR A 38 0.29 18.21 11.00
C THR A 38 1.19 17.86 9.81
N GLY A 39 2.47 18.14 9.98
CA GLY A 39 3.51 17.87 8.98
C GLY A 39 4.09 16.47 9.13
N ALA A 40 5.10 16.17 8.33
CA ALA A 40 5.91 14.97 8.50
C ALA A 40 6.55 14.93 9.91
N ASN A 41 6.76 13.73 10.43
CA ASN A 41 7.26 13.52 11.79
C ASN A 41 8.76 13.80 11.88
N THR A 42 9.23 14.49 12.91
CA THR A 42 10.66 14.57 13.23
C THR A 42 11.19 13.20 13.67
N LYS A 43 12.50 12.96 13.48
CA LYS A 43 13.12 11.68 13.88
C LYS A 43 12.95 11.40 15.38
N SER A 44 13.16 12.42 16.22
CA SER A 44 13.04 12.29 17.68
C SER A 44 11.60 12.15 18.15
N GLY A 45 10.68 12.95 17.59
CA GLY A 45 9.27 12.91 17.97
C GLY A 45 8.60 11.62 17.54
N LEU A 46 8.86 11.15 16.31
CA LEU A 46 8.41 9.83 15.85
C LEU A 46 8.89 8.70 16.78
N LYS A 47 10.19 8.70 17.13
CA LYS A 47 10.75 7.68 18.03
C LYS A 47 10.05 7.67 19.40
N ALA A 48 9.70 8.85 19.92
CA ALA A 48 9.01 8.96 21.21
C ALA A 48 7.54 8.51 21.14
N ALA A 49 6.89 8.65 19.99
CA ALA A 49 5.49 8.28 19.79
C ALA A 49 5.28 6.80 19.46
N LEU A 50 6.26 6.16 18.84
CA LEU A 50 6.12 4.79 18.36
C LEU A 50 5.85 3.80 19.51
N PRO A 51 4.91 2.85 19.31
CA PRO A 51 4.73 1.72 20.22
C PRO A 51 5.97 0.82 20.29
N ALA A 52 6.20 0.18 21.43
CA ALA A 52 7.17 -0.90 21.53
C ALA A 52 6.69 -2.12 20.70
N HIS A 53 7.61 -2.76 19.98
CA HIS A 53 7.30 -3.99 19.26
C HIS A 53 7.57 -5.21 20.14
N VAL A 54 6.55 -6.06 20.31
CA VAL A 54 6.62 -7.32 21.06
C VAL A 54 6.13 -8.45 20.15
N PRO A 55 7.03 -9.23 19.54
CA PRO A 55 6.62 -10.33 18.65
C PRO A 55 5.70 -11.32 19.35
N SER A 56 4.63 -11.76 18.68
CA SER A 56 3.83 -12.88 19.16
C SER A 56 4.56 -14.20 18.89
N THR A 57 4.42 -15.15 19.81
CA THR A 57 4.91 -16.54 19.67
C THR A 57 3.77 -17.55 19.74
N ASP A 58 2.53 -17.08 19.71
CA ASP A 58 1.33 -17.88 19.98
C ASP A 58 1.05 -18.88 18.85
N VAL A 59 1.49 -18.56 17.63
CA VAL A 59 1.32 -19.40 16.45
C VAL A 59 2.66 -19.57 15.74
N LYS A 60 3.06 -20.83 15.54
CA LYS A 60 4.31 -21.18 14.87
C LYS A 60 4.08 -21.45 13.37
N PRO A 61 4.81 -20.75 12.46
CA PRO A 61 4.71 -21.02 11.03
C PRO A 61 5.49 -22.28 10.62
N ASP A 62 5.03 -22.91 9.54
CA ASP A 62 5.74 -24.03 8.88
C ASP A 62 7.03 -23.54 8.20
N ILE A 63 6.97 -22.35 7.60
CA ILE A 63 8.09 -21.70 6.92
C ILE A 63 8.38 -20.38 7.65
N PRO A 64 9.50 -20.26 8.38
CA PRO A 64 9.81 -19.05 9.15
C PRO A 64 10.16 -17.88 8.22
N SER A 65 9.96 -16.66 8.73
CA SER A 65 10.44 -15.44 8.08
C SER A 65 11.96 -15.46 7.87
N VAL A 66 12.41 -14.97 6.73
CA VAL A 66 13.83 -14.77 6.40
C VAL A 66 14.15 -13.28 6.46
N SER A 67 15.17 -12.91 7.24
CA SER A 67 15.65 -11.52 7.33
C SER A 67 16.53 -11.16 6.12
N GLY A 68 16.36 -9.95 5.58
CA GLY A 68 17.10 -9.43 4.42
C GLY A 68 18.54 -9.01 4.68
N GLY A 69 19.21 -9.53 5.70
CA GLY A 69 20.66 -9.31 5.89
C GLY A 69 21.06 -7.86 6.19
N GLY A 70 20.28 -7.13 6.99
CA GLY A 70 20.64 -5.79 7.52
C GLY A 70 19.87 -4.61 6.94
N ASN A 71 19.06 -4.82 5.90
CA ASN A 71 18.18 -3.81 5.30
C ASN A 71 16.89 -3.53 6.10
N GLY A 72 16.64 -4.28 7.17
CA GLY A 72 15.43 -4.20 8.00
C GLY A 72 14.16 -4.77 7.34
N ALA A 73 14.28 -5.46 6.21
CA ALA A 73 13.21 -6.23 5.58
C ALA A 73 13.18 -7.66 6.14
N ALA A 74 12.00 -8.27 6.20
CA ALA A 74 11.84 -9.67 6.55
C ALA A 74 10.62 -10.24 5.83
N THR A 75 10.74 -11.43 5.25
CA THR A 75 9.63 -12.07 4.54
C THR A 75 8.46 -12.36 5.47
N ASP A 76 7.24 -12.33 4.95
CA ASP A 76 6.09 -12.83 5.69
C ASP A 76 6.25 -14.35 5.92
N PRO A 77 5.84 -14.87 7.10
CA PRO A 77 5.95 -16.29 7.40
C PRO A 77 4.93 -17.11 6.60
N GLY A 78 5.28 -18.36 6.28
CA GLY A 78 4.44 -19.28 5.51
C GLY A 78 3.73 -20.32 6.37
N PHE A 79 2.45 -20.54 6.08
CA PHE A 79 1.61 -21.59 6.66
C PHE A 79 1.12 -22.53 5.57
N LEU A 80 1.54 -23.79 5.64
CA LEU A 80 1.10 -24.87 4.77
C LEU A 80 -0.26 -25.40 5.22
N HIS A 81 -0.50 -25.40 6.53
CA HIS A 81 -1.77 -25.82 7.12
C HIS A 81 -2.38 -24.72 7.99
N TYR A 82 -3.70 -24.71 8.09
CA TYR A 82 -4.37 -23.85 9.04
C TYR A 82 -4.08 -24.36 10.46
N PRO A 83 -3.66 -23.50 11.41
CA PRO A 83 -3.38 -23.94 12.77
C PRO A 83 -4.57 -24.68 13.39
N THR A 84 -4.31 -25.89 13.91
CA THR A 84 -5.32 -26.74 14.55
C THR A 84 -5.63 -26.27 15.96
N ASP A 85 -4.59 -25.83 16.67
CA ASP A 85 -4.70 -25.29 18.01
C ASP A 85 -5.07 -23.81 17.89
N GLN A 86 -6.37 -23.54 17.82
CA GLN A 86 -6.93 -22.19 17.78
C GLN A 86 -6.79 -21.51 19.14
N VAL A 87 -5.55 -21.17 19.51
CA VAL A 87 -5.23 -20.50 20.76
C VAL A 87 -6.02 -19.18 20.86
N ALA A 88 -6.54 -18.90 22.05
CA ALA A 88 -7.11 -17.59 22.34
C ALA A 88 -5.97 -16.64 22.73
N THR A 89 -5.93 -15.47 22.09
CA THR A 89 -4.88 -14.47 22.28
C THR A 89 -5.34 -13.28 23.11
N VAL A 90 -6.63 -13.24 23.45
CA VAL A 90 -7.19 -12.33 24.45
C VAL A 90 -7.84 -13.11 25.58
N SER A 91 -7.66 -12.65 26.81
CA SER A 91 -8.17 -13.33 28.01
C SER A 91 -9.63 -13.00 28.33
N GLU A 92 -10.15 -11.89 27.80
CA GLU A 92 -11.48 -11.36 28.12
C GLU A 92 -12.18 -10.83 26.87
N VAL A 93 -13.51 -10.71 26.94
CA VAL A 93 -14.28 -10.00 25.91
C VAL A 93 -13.82 -8.54 25.90
N PRO A 94 -13.44 -7.97 24.75
CA PRO A 94 -12.73 -6.68 24.72
C PRO A 94 -13.61 -5.48 25.11
N GLY A 95 -14.91 -5.57 24.82
CA GLY A 95 -15.90 -4.52 25.07
C GLY A 95 -16.52 -4.56 26.46
N LYS A 96 -17.03 -3.41 26.85
CA LYS A 96 -17.77 -3.08 28.08
C LYS A 96 -19.19 -2.59 27.77
N GLY A 97 -19.73 -2.94 26.60
CA GLY A 97 -21.08 -2.60 26.16
C GLY A 97 -21.21 -1.26 25.42
N GLY A 98 -20.11 -0.65 24.96
CA GLY A 98 -20.17 0.57 24.15
C GLY A 98 -20.89 0.37 22.80
N SER A 99 -21.48 1.45 22.27
CA SER A 99 -22.12 1.48 20.94
C SER A 99 -21.38 2.48 20.04
N TYR A 100 -21.00 2.03 18.86
CA TYR A 100 -20.08 2.72 17.96
C TYR A 100 -20.49 2.55 16.49
N SER A 101 -20.07 3.52 15.68
CA SER A 101 -20.20 3.46 14.22
C SER A 101 -18.83 3.35 13.55
N ALA A 102 -18.75 2.53 12.50
CA ALA A 102 -17.57 2.42 11.66
C ALA A 102 -17.88 2.58 10.18
N VAL A 103 -16.95 3.16 9.42
CA VAL A 103 -16.99 3.20 7.95
C VAL A 103 -15.68 2.65 7.40
N THR A 104 -15.78 1.71 6.46
CA THR A 104 -14.65 1.07 5.77
C THR A 104 -14.87 1.14 4.26
N PRO A 105 -13.81 1.16 3.43
CA PRO A 105 -13.97 0.79 2.04
C PRO A 105 -14.32 -0.70 1.92
N LEU A 106 -14.83 -1.08 0.75
CA LEU A 106 -15.08 -2.46 0.38
C LEU A 106 -14.94 -2.63 -1.14
N TRP A 107 -14.17 -3.63 -1.55
CA TRP A 107 -14.09 -4.08 -2.94
C TRP A 107 -14.77 -5.45 -3.04
N GLY A 108 -16.08 -5.42 -3.25
CA GLY A 108 -16.91 -6.62 -3.25
C GLY A 108 -18.37 -6.29 -3.06
N THR A 109 -19.17 -7.33 -2.82
CA THR A 109 -20.61 -7.15 -2.57
C THR A 109 -20.84 -6.69 -1.14
N VAL A 110 -21.55 -5.57 -0.97
CA VAL A 110 -21.95 -5.06 0.35
C VAL A 110 -22.85 -6.11 1.03
N PRO A 111 -22.58 -6.51 2.28
CA PRO A 111 -23.43 -7.47 2.98
C PRO A 111 -24.87 -6.96 3.14
N PRO A 112 -25.87 -7.84 3.03
CA PRO A 112 -27.26 -7.45 3.24
C PRO A 112 -27.55 -7.09 4.71
N ALA A 113 -28.63 -6.35 4.95
CA ALA A 113 -29.12 -6.07 6.31
C ALA A 113 -29.48 -7.36 7.06
N GLY A 114 -29.45 -7.32 8.41
CA GLY A 114 -29.70 -8.51 9.24
C GLY A 114 -28.57 -9.54 9.17
N ASN A 115 -27.32 -9.07 9.08
CA ASN A 115 -26.14 -9.90 8.92
C ASN A 115 -25.82 -10.68 10.22
N SER A 116 -25.97 -12.01 10.20
CA SER A 116 -25.67 -12.91 11.32
C SER A 116 -24.20 -12.88 11.75
N PHE A 117 -23.29 -12.59 10.82
CA PHE A 117 -21.87 -12.43 11.12
C PHE A 117 -21.62 -11.15 11.93
N PHE A 118 -22.25 -10.02 11.58
CA PHE A 118 -22.10 -8.78 12.35
C PHE A 118 -22.68 -8.91 13.77
N GLN A 119 -23.80 -9.63 13.93
CA GLN A 119 -24.35 -9.94 15.25
C GLN A 119 -23.39 -10.81 16.08
N ALA A 120 -22.81 -11.83 15.45
CA ALA A 120 -21.85 -12.70 16.12
C ALA A 120 -20.56 -11.95 16.49
N MET A 121 -20.10 -11.04 15.62
CA MET A 121 -18.97 -10.15 15.91
C MET A 121 -19.26 -9.20 17.07
N ASN A 122 -20.43 -8.54 17.10
CA ASN A 122 -20.82 -7.70 18.25
C ASN A 122 -20.81 -8.49 19.56
N LYS A 123 -21.30 -9.74 19.54
CA LYS A 123 -21.23 -10.63 20.71
C LYS A 123 -19.78 -10.98 21.10
N ALA A 124 -18.93 -11.33 20.13
CA ALA A 124 -17.53 -11.67 20.38
C ALA A 124 -16.72 -10.47 20.90
N LEU A 125 -17.06 -9.26 20.42
CA LEU A 125 -16.41 -8.02 20.80
C LEU A 125 -16.99 -7.38 22.06
N GLY A 126 -18.19 -7.74 22.51
CA GLY A 126 -18.85 -7.11 23.66
C GLY A 126 -19.23 -5.65 23.44
N VAL A 127 -19.44 -5.25 22.19
CA VAL A 127 -19.85 -3.90 21.78
C VAL A 127 -20.94 -3.99 20.72
N ASP A 128 -21.71 -2.91 20.56
CA ASP A 128 -22.57 -2.71 19.41
C ASP A 128 -21.83 -1.87 18.36
N LEU A 129 -21.12 -2.53 17.42
CA LEU A 129 -20.38 -1.86 16.37
C LEU A 129 -21.12 -1.93 15.03
N THR A 130 -21.73 -0.82 14.63
CA THR A 130 -22.38 -0.69 13.32
C THR A 130 -21.35 -0.36 12.25
N VAL A 131 -20.93 -1.38 11.48
CA VAL A 131 -20.02 -1.21 10.33
C VAL A 131 -20.81 -0.89 9.07
N LYS A 132 -20.44 0.20 8.38
CA LYS A 132 -21.03 0.65 7.12
C LYS A 132 -19.98 0.64 6.01
N PRO A 133 -19.83 -0.48 5.29
CA PRO A 133 -18.94 -0.55 4.14
C PRO A 133 -19.44 0.38 3.02
N ALA A 134 -18.50 1.03 2.35
CA ALA A 134 -18.77 1.83 1.16
C ALA A 134 -17.87 1.39 0.00
N ASP A 135 -18.32 1.61 -1.23
CA ASP A 135 -17.59 1.16 -2.43
C ASP A 135 -16.17 1.75 -2.47
N GLY A 136 -15.18 0.86 -2.39
CA GLY A 136 -13.77 1.18 -2.41
C GLY A 136 -13.26 1.79 -3.72
N ASN A 137 -14.07 1.88 -4.77
CA ASN A 137 -13.71 2.59 -6.00
C ASN A 137 -14.13 4.07 -5.98
N THR A 138 -15.15 4.42 -5.18
CA THR A 138 -15.70 5.78 -5.08
C THR A 138 -15.48 6.40 -3.70
N TYR A 139 -14.85 5.66 -2.78
CA TYR A 139 -14.59 6.06 -1.40
C TYR A 139 -13.82 7.39 -1.27
N ASN A 140 -12.95 7.71 -2.23
CA ASN A 140 -12.24 8.99 -2.30
C ASN A 140 -13.16 10.21 -2.46
N THR A 141 -14.39 10.02 -2.92
CA THR A 141 -15.37 11.10 -3.13
C THR A 141 -16.28 11.30 -1.92
N ILE A 142 -16.57 10.25 -1.16
CA ILE A 142 -17.55 10.30 -0.06
C ILE A 142 -16.92 10.80 1.25
N VAL A 143 -15.67 10.42 1.52
CA VAL A 143 -14.98 10.78 2.78
C VAL A 143 -14.78 12.29 2.91
N PRO A 144 -14.32 13.03 1.87
CA PRO A 144 -14.20 14.48 1.95
C PRO A 144 -15.50 15.20 2.33
N THR A 145 -16.66 14.68 1.91
CA THR A 145 -17.96 15.24 2.31
C THR A 145 -18.22 15.03 3.81
N MET A 146 -17.90 13.85 4.35
CA MET A 146 -18.06 13.56 5.78
C MET A 146 -17.10 14.41 6.64
N THR A 147 -15.86 14.59 6.20
CA THR A 147 -14.85 15.38 6.92
C THR A 147 -15.20 16.87 6.91
N ALA A 148 -15.64 17.41 5.78
CA ALA A 148 -16.08 18.81 5.66
C ALA A 148 -17.29 19.10 6.55
N ALA A 149 -18.24 18.16 6.64
CA ALA A 149 -19.41 18.28 7.50
C ALA A 149 -19.10 18.02 8.99
N ARG A 150 -17.88 17.64 9.36
CA ARG A 150 -17.48 17.18 10.71
C ARG A 150 -18.36 16.05 11.25
N ARG A 151 -18.74 15.11 10.36
CA ARG A 151 -19.64 13.99 10.64
C ARG A 151 -18.96 12.63 10.43
N LEU A 152 -17.67 12.55 10.77
CA LEU A 152 -16.98 11.27 10.78
C LEU A 152 -17.67 10.26 11.72
N PRO A 153 -17.67 8.95 11.41
CA PRO A 153 -18.09 7.91 12.35
C PRO A 153 -17.13 7.86 13.54
N ASP A 154 -17.36 6.97 14.50
CA ASP A 154 -16.46 6.79 15.64
C ASP A 154 -15.13 6.13 15.23
N TRP A 155 -15.17 5.25 14.23
CA TRP A 155 -14.01 4.59 13.63
C TRP A 155 -14.08 4.68 12.11
N ILE A 156 -13.03 5.18 11.45
CA ILE A 156 -12.99 5.28 9.99
C ILE A 156 -11.71 4.70 9.42
N GLN A 157 -11.80 3.95 8.33
CA GLN A 157 -10.64 3.56 7.55
C GLN A 157 -10.34 4.63 6.48
N LEU A 158 -9.10 5.11 6.41
CA LEU A 158 -8.61 6.07 5.41
C LEU A 158 -7.39 5.48 4.70
N PRO A 159 -7.52 4.96 3.46
CA PRO A 159 -6.37 4.43 2.74
C PRO A 159 -5.29 5.49 2.48
N ALA A 160 -4.03 5.14 2.71
CA ALA A 160 -2.90 6.06 2.63
C ALA A 160 -2.70 6.66 1.23
N TRP A 161 -3.02 5.89 0.18
CA TRP A 161 -2.92 6.36 -1.21
C TRP A 161 -3.89 7.51 -1.53
N TRP A 162 -4.84 7.80 -0.65
CA TRP A 162 -5.76 8.94 -0.75
C TRP A 162 -5.54 10.00 0.33
N ASN A 163 -4.44 9.95 1.09
CA ASN A 163 -4.17 10.92 2.14
C ASN A 163 -4.28 12.39 1.67
N ASN A 164 -3.81 12.69 0.46
CA ASN A 164 -3.94 14.03 -0.13
C ASN A 164 -5.41 14.39 -0.43
N ALA A 165 -6.20 13.45 -0.97
CA ALA A 165 -7.61 13.67 -1.29
C ALA A 165 -8.47 13.86 -0.03
N PHE A 166 -8.12 13.16 1.05
CA PHE A 166 -8.79 13.28 2.34
C PHE A 166 -8.29 14.45 3.19
N ASN A 167 -7.13 15.00 2.84
CA ASN A 167 -6.38 15.93 3.69
C ASN A 167 -6.09 15.33 5.08
N THR A 168 -5.66 14.06 5.12
CA THR A 168 -5.52 13.27 6.37
C THR A 168 -4.63 13.97 7.41
N GLY A 169 -3.56 14.66 6.98
CA GLY A 169 -2.69 15.40 7.90
C GLY A 169 -3.34 16.64 8.54
N GLU A 170 -4.41 17.19 7.98
CA GLU A 170 -5.22 18.19 8.69
C GLU A 170 -6.24 17.53 9.61
N LEU A 171 -6.78 16.37 9.22
CA LEU A 171 -7.68 15.59 10.09
C LEU A 171 -6.95 15.14 11.37
N ALA A 172 -5.69 14.72 11.23
CA ALA A 172 -4.76 14.58 12.34
C ALA A 172 -4.59 15.95 13.03
N GLY A 173 -4.99 16.02 14.30
CA GLY A 173 -5.01 17.26 15.08
C GLY A 173 -6.39 17.92 15.18
N THR A 174 -7.24 17.82 14.16
CA THR A 174 -8.58 18.46 14.17
C THR A 174 -9.74 17.50 14.46
N GLN A 175 -9.77 16.31 13.85
CA GLN A 175 -10.90 15.38 13.90
C GLN A 175 -10.53 13.94 14.29
N LEU A 176 -9.24 13.57 14.25
CA LEU A 176 -8.76 12.24 14.61
C LEU A 176 -8.15 12.24 16.01
N ALA A 177 -8.39 11.16 16.76
CA ALA A 177 -7.91 10.98 18.12
C ALA A 177 -6.41 10.69 18.16
N ASP A 178 -5.69 11.36 19.07
CA ASP A 178 -4.29 11.07 19.37
C ASP A 178 -4.22 9.79 20.20
N LEU A 179 -3.64 8.73 19.63
CA LEU A 179 -3.49 7.41 20.26
C LEU A 179 -2.17 7.28 21.02
N THR A 180 -1.25 8.24 20.88
CA THR A 180 0.07 8.26 21.56
C THR A 180 -0.03 8.04 23.07
N PRO A 181 -0.99 8.67 23.80
CA PRO A 181 -1.12 8.45 25.24
C PRO A 181 -1.42 7.01 25.64
N TYR A 182 -1.98 6.20 24.73
CA TYR A 182 -2.44 4.83 24.98
C TYR A 182 -1.49 3.75 24.42
N LEU A 183 -0.68 4.09 23.41
CA LEU A 183 0.12 3.10 22.66
C LEU A 183 1.63 3.34 22.72
N ALA A 184 2.10 4.57 22.98
CA ALA A 184 3.53 4.87 22.89
C ALA A 184 4.39 4.04 23.86
N GLY A 185 5.54 3.57 23.38
CA GLY A 185 6.45 2.72 24.13
C GLY A 185 5.75 1.49 24.70
N ASP A 186 5.95 1.22 25.98
CA ASP A 186 5.45 0.02 26.66
C ASP A 186 3.93 0.03 26.91
N LYS A 187 3.23 1.14 26.67
CA LYS A 187 1.77 1.20 26.90
C LYS A 187 0.99 0.27 25.98
N VAL A 188 1.51 0.00 24.77
CA VAL A 188 0.93 -0.98 23.85
C VAL A 188 0.94 -2.39 24.40
N LYS A 189 1.75 -2.72 25.42
CA LYS A 189 1.79 -4.08 26.02
C LYS A 189 0.45 -4.48 26.65
N LYS A 190 -0.45 -3.52 26.93
CA LYS A 190 -1.86 -3.79 27.29
C LYS A 190 -2.65 -4.49 26.16
N TYR A 191 -2.17 -4.36 24.92
CA TYR A 191 -2.77 -4.84 23.69
C TYR A 191 -1.74 -5.74 22.95
N PRO A 192 -1.57 -7.00 23.37
CA PRO A 192 -0.50 -7.88 22.88
C PRO A 192 -0.50 -8.08 21.35
N ASN A 193 -1.67 -8.21 20.74
CA ASN A 193 -1.79 -8.39 19.29
C ASN A 193 -1.45 -7.10 18.52
N LEU A 194 -1.74 -5.92 19.08
CA LEU A 194 -1.29 -4.65 18.52
C LEU A 194 0.22 -4.44 18.70
N ALA A 195 0.78 -4.87 19.83
CA ALA A 195 2.22 -4.82 20.10
C ALA A 195 3.03 -5.70 19.12
N ALA A 196 2.41 -6.78 18.61
CA ALA A 196 3.00 -7.68 17.63
C ALA A 196 3.05 -7.12 16.20
N LEU A 197 2.40 -5.98 15.92
CA LEU A 197 2.49 -5.35 14.61
C LEU A 197 3.87 -4.72 14.39
N PRO A 198 4.41 -4.74 13.16
CA PRO A 198 5.76 -4.23 12.89
C PRO A 198 5.85 -2.73 13.14
N THR A 199 6.96 -2.25 13.71
CA THR A 199 7.18 -0.82 13.96
C THR A 199 7.00 0.03 12.69
N GLY A 200 7.42 -0.48 11.53
CA GLY A 200 7.24 0.21 10.25
C GLY A 200 5.77 0.49 9.92
N ALA A 201 4.86 -0.41 10.28
CA ALA A 201 3.43 -0.22 10.04
C ALA A 201 2.87 0.93 10.90
N TRP A 202 3.28 1.04 12.17
CA TRP A 202 2.88 2.16 13.04
C TRP A 202 3.37 3.52 12.53
N GLN A 203 4.53 3.58 11.85
CA GLN A 203 5.02 4.81 11.21
C GLN A 203 4.04 5.35 10.17
N THR A 204 3.34 4.47 9.43
CA THR A 204 2.36 4.87 8.40
C THR A 204 1.09 5.50 8.98
N GLY A 205 0.81 5.30 10.27
CA GLY A 205 -0.27 5.96 11.01
C GLY A 205 0.17 7.18 11.82
N ALA A 206 1.44 7.58 11.71
CA ALA A 206 2.02 8.68 12.48
C ALA A 206 1.93 10.01 11.72
N TRP A 207 1.48 11.06 12.41
CA TRP A 207 1.35 12.41 11.90
C TRP A 207 1.79 13.41 12.96
N GLY A 208 2.65 14.38 12.62
CA GLY A 208 3.10 15.42 13.55
C GLY A 208 3.60 14.90 14.91
N ASP A 209 4.50 13.90 14.90
CA ASP A 209 5.14 13.29 16.08
C ASP A 209 4.18 12.54 17.02
N LYS A 210 3.06 12.06 16.49
CA LYS A 210 2.02 11.34 17.23
C LYS A 210 1.47 10.17 16.43
N ILE A 211 0.98 9.15 17.12
CA ILE A 211 0.24 8.04 16.53
C ILE A 211 -1.24 8.40 16.48
N TYR A 212 -1.82 8.42 15.29
CA TYR A 212 -3.27 8.62 15.10
C TYR A 212 -3.94 7.37 14.50
N GLY A 213 -3.18 6.62 13.71
CA GLY A 213 -3.71 5.52 12.92
C GLY A 213 -3.34 4.13 13.45
N ILE A 214 -4.26 3.19 13.31
CA ILE A 214 -4.07 1.75 13.54
C ILE A 214 -3.82 1.09 12.17
N PRO A 215 -2.65 0.48 11.94
CA PRO A 215 -2.33 -0.09 10.63
C PRO A 215 -3.09 -1.40 10.37
N CYS A 216 -3.44 -1.63 9.11
CA CYS A 216 -4.10 -2.83 8.62
C CYS A 216 -3.28 -3.45 7.48
N GLY A 217 -3.22 -4.79 7.42
CA GLY A 217 -2.46 -5.52 6.39
C GLY A 217 -0.95 -5.27 6.49
N SER A 218 -0.43 -5.25 7.72
CA SER A 218 0.95 -4.86 8.01
C SER A 218 1.96 -5.91 7.52
N THR A 219 3.07 -5.49 6.92
CA THR A 219 4.15 -6.41 6.49
C THR A 219 5.54 -5.75 6.58
N ASN A 220 6.57 -6.58 6.75
CA ASN A 220 7.98 -6.20 6.62
C ASN A 220 8.56 -6.49 5.23
N PHE A 221 7.75 -7.00 4.31
CA PHE A 221 8.11 -7.28 2.92
C PHE A 221 7.15 -6.68 1.88
N PRO A 222 6.75 -5.39 2.01
CA PRO A 222 5.86 -4.75 1.04
C PRO A 222 6.61 -4.47 -0.27
N LEU A 223 6.57 -5.37 -1.25
CA LEU A 223 7.08 -5.08 -2.61
C LEU A 223 5.96 -4.57 -3.52
N ALA A 224 6.32 -3.80 -4.56
CA ALA A 224 5.36 -3.35 -5.56
C ALA A 224 4.70 -4.51 -6.30
N GLY A 225 5.48 -5.54 -6.62
CA GLY A 225 5.04 -6.72 -7.34
C GLY A 225 6.23 -7.55 -7.80
N ALA A 226 6.00 -8.39 -8.81
CA ALA A 226 7.02 -9.21 -9.44
C ALA A 226 6.78 -9.32 -10.95
N ILE A 227 7.80 -9.82 -11.66
CA ILE A 227 7.64 -10.32 -13.01
C ILE A 227 7.36 -11.81 -12.92
N PHE A 228 6.10 -12.17 -13.16
CA PHE A 228 5.63 -13.54 -13.16
C PHE A 228 5.92 -14.22 -14.49
N TYR A 229 6.11 -15.54 -14.45
CA TYR A 229 6.24 -16.37 -15.63
C TYR A 229 5.48 -17.70 -15.49
N ARG A 230 5.14 -18.30 -16.62
CA ARG A 230 4.62 -19.66 -16.73
C ARG A 230 5.73 -20.66 -16.44
N ARG A 231 5.92 -20.95 -15.16
CA ARG A 231 7.02 -21.79 -14.67
C ARG A 231 6.96 -23.20 -15.24
N ASP A 232 5.77 -23.75 -15.33
CA ASP A 232 5.52 -25.01 -15.99
C ASP A 232 6.00 -25.03 -17.46
N THR A 233 5.75 -23.95 -18.21
CA THR A 233 6.17 -23.84 -19.61
C THR A 233 7.67 -23.61 -19.77
N LEU A 234 8.27 -22.75 -18.95
CA LEU A 234 9.68 -22.39 -19.04
C LEU A 234 10.59 -23.52 -18.52
N GLU A 235 10.25 -24.16 -17.40
CA GLU A 235 11.03 -25.29 -16.88
C GLU A 235 11.00 -26.49 -17.83
N ALA A 236 9.88 -26.72 -18.54
CA ALA A 236 9.80 -27.76 -19.59
C ALA A 236 10.76 -27.50 -20.77
N LYS A 237 11.24 -26.26 -20.93
CA LYS A 237 12.27 -25.86 -21.91
C LYS A 237 13.68 -25.81 -21.31
N GLY A 238 13.83 -26.17 -20.03
CA GLY A 238 15.10 -26.07 -19.31
C GLY A 238 15.47 -24.65 -18.85
N ILE A 239 14.50 -23.72 -18.86
CA ILE A 239 14.69 -22.32 -18.49
C ILE A 239 14.24 -22.11 -17.05
N THR A 240 15.15 -21.61 -16.20
CA THR A 240 14.88 -21.32 -14.79
C THR A 240 15.08 -19.85 -14.45
N ALA A 241 14.41 -19.36 -13.41
CA ALA A 241 14.46 -17.95 -13.03
C ALA A 241 15.87 -17.43 -12.68
N ASP A 242 16.75 -18.28 -12.18
CA ASP A 242 18.13 -17.95 -11.82
C ASP A 242 19.07 -17.79 -13.02
N GLN A 243 18.66 -18.24 -14.22
CA GLN A 243 19.40 -18.02 -15.45
C GLN A 243 19.20 -16.62 -16.03
N VAL A 244 18.08 -15.95 -15.71
CA VAL A 244 17.76 -14.60 -16.20
C VAL A 244 18.32 -13.56 -15.23
N LYS A 245 19.39 -12.87 -15.63
CA LYS A 245 20.17 -11.99 -14.74
C LYS A 245 20.30 -10.56 -15.25
N SER A 246 19.71 -10.23 -16.39
CA SER A 246 19.82 -8.93 -17.03
C SER A 246 18.61 -8.62 -17.93
N ALA A 247 18.49 -7.36 -18.34
CA ALA A 247 17.50 -6.95 -19.33
C ALA A 247 17.80 -7.54 -20.73
N ASP A 248 19.06 -7.86 -21.02
CA ASP A 248 19.46 -8.56 -22.24
C ASP A 248 19.01 -10.03 -22.23
N ASP A 249 19.15 -10.72 -21.09
CA ASP A 249 18.61 -12.08 -20.92
C ASP A 249 17.09 -12.07 -21.10
N MET A 250 16.41 -11.08 -20.51
CA MET A 250 14.96 -10.91 -20.65
C MET A 250 14.56 -10.65 -22.10
N TRP A 251 15.33 -9.84 -22.84
CA TRP A 251 15.11 -9.58 -24.27
C TRP A 251 15.29 -10.85 -25.11
N ASN A 252 16.36 -11.62 -24.86
CA ASN A 252 16.63 -12.88 -25.54
C ASN A 252 15.54 -13.91 -25.28
N LEU A 253 15.07 -13.99 -24.03
CA LEU A 253 13.93 -14.82 -23.67
C LEU A 253 12.66 -14.40 -24.42
N GLY A 254 12.44 -13.09 -24.58
CA GLY A 254 11.38 -12.54 -25.42
C GLY A 254 11.37 -13.09 -26.84
N LYS A 255 12.55 -13.10 -27.46
CA LYS A 255 12.76 -13.61 -28.81
C LYS A 255 12.55 -15.12 -28.91
N GLU A 256 13.03 -15.88 -27.92
CA GLU A 256 12.91 -17.34 -27.88
C GLU A 256 11.46 -17.80 -27.66
N LEU A 257 10.74 -17.12 -26.77
CA LEU A 257 9.40 -17.55 -26.33
C LEU A 257 8.26 -17.12 -27.24
N THR A 258 8.46 -16.10 -28.08
CA THR A 258 7.40 -15.58 -28.95
C THR A 258 7.20 -16.49 -30.16
N ASP A 259 5.97 -17.03 -30.31
CA ASP A 259 5.49 -17.73 -31.50
C ASP A 259 4.13 -17.14 -31.92
N ALA A 260 4.17 -15.98 -32.55
CA ALA A 260 2.98 -15.25 -32.98
C ALA A 260 2.11 -16.06 -33.96
N LYS A 261 2.71 -16.99 -34.74
CA LYS A 261 1.94 -17.86 -35.66
C LYS A 261 1.05 -18.84 -34.91
N ARG A 262 1.48 -19.27 -33.72
CA ARG A 262 0.68 -20.10 -32.80
C ARG A 262 -0.14 -19.27 -31.80
N GLY A 263 -0.08 -17.95 -31.92
CA GLY A 263 -0.73 -17.01 -31.01
C GLY A 263 -0.15 -17.10 -29.59
N VAL A 264 1.17 -17.24 -29.45
CA VAL A 264 1.88 -17.19 -28.17
C VAL A 264 2.86 -16.03 -28.21
N TRP A 265 2.78 -15.16 -27.21
CA TRP A 265 3.69 -14.03 -27.03
C TRP A 265 4.49 -14.21 -25.76
N ALA A 266 5.73 -13.75 -25.76
CA ALA A 266 6.52 -13.81 -24.54
C ALA A 266 5.90 -12.94 -23.43
N PHE A 267 5.46 -11.73 -23.76
CA PHE A 267 5.09 -10.72 -22.76
C PHE A 267 3.63 -10.25 -22.83
N ASP A 268 3.06 -10.01 -21.65
CA ASP A 268 1.98 -9.06 -21.42
C ASP A 268 2.56 -7.72 -20.91
N GLU A 269 1.78 -6.87 -20.24
CA GLU A 269 2.26 -5.65 -19.56
C GLU A 269 3.33 -5.99 -18.50
N VAL A 270 4.46 -5.26 -18.49
CA VAL A 270 5.58 -5.47 -17.56
C VAL A 270 6.20 -4.19 -17.00
N TRP A 271 5.90 -3.00 -17.55
CA TRP A 271 6.57 -1.73 -17.25
C TRP A 271 6.61 -1.44 -15.75
N THR A 272 5.46 -1.51 -15.08
CA THR A 272 5.32 -1.10 -13.68
C THR A 272 6.25 -1.87 -12.74
N PHE A 273 6.60 -3.11 -13.08
CA PHE A 273 7.37 -4.00 -12.21
C PHE A 273 8.79 -4.23 -12.73
N LEU A 274 8.99 -4.29 -14.05
CA LEU A 274 10.29 -4.59 -14.67
C LEU A 274 11.19 -3.35 -14.71
N SER A 275 10.61 -2.16 -14.88
CA SER A 275 11.38 -0.89 -14.86
C SER A 275 12.16 -0.70 -13.55
N LEU A 276 11.70 -1.30 -12.44
CA LEU A 276 12.37 -1.25 -11.14
C LEU A 276 13.79 -1.84 -11.18
N PHE A 277 14.06 -2.75 -12.12
CA PHE A 277 15.36 -3.43 -12.23
C PHE A 277 16.45 -2.52 -12.83
N TRP A 278 16.09 -1.32 -13.29
CA TRP A 278 17.04 -0.23 -13.59
C TRP A 278 17.46 0.57 -12.34
N GLY A 279 17.09 0.12 -11.13
CA GLY A 279 17.44 0.83 -9.89
C GLY A 279 16.63 2.11 -9.67
N LEU A 280 15.44 2.19 -10.26
CA LEU A 280 14.56 3.35 -10.14
C LEU A 280 13.96 3.44 -8.73
N PRO A 281 14.03 4.61 -8.07
CA PRO A 281 13.30 4.83 -6.82
C PRO A 281 11.80 4.96 -7.10
N PRO A 282 10.93 4.81 -6.07
CA PRO A 282 9.49 5.01 -6.25
C PRO A 282 9.16 6.45 -6.68
N GLN A 283 9.90 7.44 -6.17
CA GLN A 283 9.76 8.84 -6.54
C GLN A 283 11.09 9.62 -6.47
N TRP A 284 11.83 9.50 -5.36
CA TRP A 284 12.98 10.37 -5.08
C TRP A 284 14.24 9.58 -4.76
N LYS A 285 15.40 10.14 -5.15
CA LYS A 285 16.75 9.67 -4.76
C LYS A 285 17.61 10.89 -4.40
N LEU A 286 18.64 10.68 -3.57
CA LEU A 286 19.69 11.67 -3.35
C LEU A 286 20.82 11.43 -4.35
N VAL A 287 21.19 12.48 -5.09
CA VAL A 287 22.37 12.50 -5.97
C VAL A 287 23.21 13.70 -5.53
N ASP A 288 24.43 13.44 -5.04
CA ASP A 288 25.33 14.47 -4.51
C ASP A 288 24.66 15.39 -3.46
N GLY A 289 23.87 14.78 -2.57
CA GLY A 289 23.13 15.48 -1.52
C GLY A 289 21.90 16.25 -2.00
N LYS A 290 21.56 16.22 -3.29
CA LYS A 290 20.37 16.88 -3.85
C LYS A 290 19.24 15.89 -4.09
N LEU A 291 18.01 16.31 -3.78
CA LEU A 291 16.81 15.55 -4.07
C LEU A 291 16.52 15.56 -5.57
N VAL A 292 16.49 14.38 -6.19
CA VAL A 292 16.25 14.18 -7.63
C VAL A 292 15.04 13.28 -7.83
N HIS A 293 14.12 13.68 -8.70
CA HIS A 293 12.94 12.87 -9.03
C HIS A 293 13.30 11.72 -9.99
N LYS A 294 12.58 10.60 -9.93
CA LYS A 294 12.83 9.41 -10.77
C LYS A 294 12.90 9.75 -12.27
N TYR A 295 12.09 10.70 -12.72
CA TYR A 295 12.03 11.14 -14.12
C TYR A 295 13.29 11.83 -14.63
N GLU A 296 14.12 12.33 -13.73
CA GLU A 296 15.34 13.08 -14.06
C GLU A 296 16.57 12.17 -14.07
N LEU A 297 16.41 10.89 -13.72
CA LEU A 297 17.48 9.90 -13.69
C LEU A 297 17.76 9.37 -15.12
N PRO A 298 19.03 9.25 -15.55
CA PRO A 298 19.37 8.61 -16.82
C PRO A 298 18.78 7.20 -16.96
N GLU A 299 18.80 6.43 -15.88
CA GLU A 299 18.29 5.06 -15.81
C GLU A 299 16.79 4.99 -16.14
N PHE A 300 16.04 6.07 -15.90
CA PHE A 300 14.62 6.15 -16.27
C PHE A 300 14.45 6.15 -17.79
N LEU A 301 15.29 6.90 -18.51
CA LEU A 301 15.25 6.95 -19.97
C LEU A 301 15.77 5.66 -20.61
N GLU A 302 16.75 5.00 -19.99
CA GLU A 302 17.20 3.67 -20.41
C GLU A 302 16.08 2.62 -20.28
N ALA A 303 15.37 2.62 -19.14
CA ALA A 303 14.21 1.76 -18.96
C ALA A 303 13.12 2.07 -20.00
N MET A 304 12.83 3.35 -20.25
CA MET A 304 11.86 3.76 -21.26
C MET A 304 12.23 3.28 -22.67
N ASP A 305 13.51 3.40 -23.06
CA ASP A 305 13.99 2.92 -24.36
C ASP A 305 13.78 1.42 -24.52
N TRP A 306 14.19 0.63 -23.53
CA TRP A 306 14.03 -0.82 -23.56
C TRP A 306 12.55 -1.22 -23.71
N HIS A 307 11.65 -0.59 -22.95
CA HIS A 307 10.22 -0.91 -23.01
C HIS A 307 9.53 -0.40 -24.29
N TYR A 308 9.95 0.76 -24.81
CA TYR A 308 9.49 1.22 -26.13
C TYR A 308 9.90 0.23 -27.23
N ARG A 309 11.15 -0.27 -27.18
CA ARG A 309 11.63 -1.29 -28.11
C ARG A 309 10.88 -2.60 -27.93
N LEU A 310 10.56 -3.00 -26.70
CA LEU A 310 9.73 -4.18 -26.43
C LEU A 310 8.35 -4.05 -27.06
N ALA A 311 7.72 -2.88 -26.96
CA ALA A 311 6.42 -2.62 -27.58
C ALA A 311 6.45 -2.72 -29.12
N LYS A 312 7.62 -2.49 -29.73
CA LYS A 312 7.84 -2.56 -31.18
C LYS A 312 8.44 -3.88 -31.66
N SER A 313 8.85 -4.78 -30.76
CA SER A 313 9.58 -6.00 -31.13
C SER A 313 8.69 -7.12 -31.68
N GLY A 314 7.38 -7.04 -31.41
CA GLY A 314 6.44 -8.13 -31.66
C GLY A 314 6.39 -9.19 -30.55
N PHE A 315 7.12 -9.00 -29.44
CA PHE A 315 7.14 -9.96 -28.32
C PHE A 315 5.97 -9.78 -27.35
N MET A 316 5.26 -8.65 -27.41
CA MET A 316 4.10 -8.37 -26.57
C MET A 316 2.80 -8.79 -27.25
N HIS A 317 1.86 -9.30 -26.46
CA HIS A 317 0.53 -9.63 -26.95
C HIS A 317 -0.22 -8.37 -27.45
N PRO A 318 -0.87 -8.41 -28.63
CA PRO A 318 -1.57 -7.25 -29.20
C PRO A 318 -2.60 -6.60 -28.28
N ASP A 319 -3.42 -7.40 -27.59
CA ASP A 319 -4.40 -6.88 -26.61
C ASP A 319 -3.76 -6.14 -25.43
N ALA A 320 -2.59 -6.58 -24.95
CA ALA A 320 -1.87 -5.89 -23.89
C ALA A 320 -1.40 -4.50 -24.39
N LEU A 321 -0.83 -4.45 -25.59
CA LEU A 321 -0.47 -3.18 -26.27
C LEU A 321 -1.68 -2.28 -26.52
N ALA A 322 -2.85 -2.87 -26.79
CA ALA A 322 -4.11 -2.13 -26.94
C ALA A 322 -4.64 -1.57 -25.61
N GLY A 323 -4.12 -2.02 -24.46
CA GLY A 323 -4.53 -1.59 -23.12
C GLY A 323 -5.61 -2.48 -22.48
N ASN A 324 -5.85 -3.68 -23.02
CA ASN A 324 -6.77 -4.65 -22.42
C ASN A 324 -6.10 -5.40 -21.25
N GLY A 325 -5.98 -4.71 -20.10
CA GLY A 325 -5.46 -5.28 -18.86
C GLY A 325 -6.40 -6.30 -18.20
N ALA A 326 -7.72 -6.12 -18.34
CA ALA A 326 -8.72 -7.03 -17.76
C ALA A 326 -8.59 -8.48 -18.30
N GLY A 327 -8.12 -8.64 -19.54
CA GLY A 327 -7.87 -9.95 -20.14
C GLY A 327 -6.53 -10.61 -19.76
N GLN A 328 -5.64 -9.95 -19.02
CA GLN A 328 -4.28 -10.44 -18.74
C GLN A 328 -4.29 -11.83 -18.09
N GLY A 329 -5.11 -12.02 -17.04
CA GLY A 329 -5.19 -13.30 -16.32
C GLY A 329 -5.56 -14.46 -17.25
N ALA A 330 -6.61 -14.29 -18.07
CA ALA A 330 -7.05 -15.32 -19.03
C ALA A 330 -5.96 -15.65 -20.06
N ARG A 331 -5.23 -14.65 -20.59
CA ARG A 331 -4.10 -14.88 -21.51
C ARG A 331 -2.97 -15.64 -20.83
N PHE A 332 -2.65 -15.32 -19.58
CA PHE A 332 -1.58 -15.97 -18.82
C PHE A 332 -1.93 -17.43 -18.49
N TYR A 333 -3.16 -17.68 -18.00
CA TYR A 333 -3.65 -19.03 -17.70
C TYR A 333 -3.66 -19.95 -18.91
N SER A 334 -4.11 -19.44 -20.05
CA SER A 334 -4.14 -20.19 -21.32
C SER A 334 -2.79 -20.31 -22.02
N GLY A 335 -1.72 -19.70 -21.49
CA GLY A 335 -0.38 -19.76 -22.09
C GLY A 335 -0.23 -18.93 -23.37
N LYS A 336 -1.14 -17.98 -23.60
CA LYS A 336 -1.06 -17.01 -24.71
C LYS A 336 -0.05 -15.91 -24.45
N VAL A 337 0.23 -15.65 -23.17
CA VAL A 337 1.39 -14.89 -22.69
C VAL A 337 2.15 -15.74 -21.67
N LEU A 338 3.47 -15.65 -21.68
CA LEU A 338 4.33 -16.47 -20.81
C LEU A 338 4.97 -15.69 -19.67
N ILE A 339 5.08 -14.36 -19.80
CA ILE A 339 5.67 -13.44 -18.82
C ILE A 339 4.73 -12.25 -18.66
N ALA A 340 4.43 -11.87 -17.41
CA ALA A 340 3.57 -10.74 -17.10
C ALA A 340 3.99 -10.08 -15.78
N GLY A 341 3.91 -8.76 -15.71
CA GLY A 341 4.06 -8.03 -14.46
C GLY A 341 2.78 -8.09 -13.64
N GLY A 342 2.90 -8.17 -12.32
CA GLY A 342 1.75 -8.08 -11.43
C GLY A 342 2.12 -7.86 -9.96
N GLY A 343 1.15 -7.37 -9.19
CA GLY A 343 1.26 -7.30 -7.74
C GLY A 343 1.33 -8.70 -7.13
N LEU A 344 2.02 -8.83 -5.99
CA LEU A 344 2.23 -10.12 -5.32
C LEU A 344 0.92 -10.81 -4.88
N GLY A 345 -0.14 -10.04 -4.65
CA GLY A 345 -1.47 -10.56 -4.36
C GLY A 345 -2.08 -11.43 -5.47
N ALA A 346 -1.55 -11.39 -6.71
CA ALA A 346 -1.97 -12.27 -7.79
C ALA A 346 -1.40 -13.70 -7.67
N TRP A 347 -0.41 -13.94 -6.80
CA TRP A 347 0.20 -15.26 -6.62
C TRP A 347 -0.40 -15.99 -5.42
N ASN A 348 -1.63 -16.48 -5.61
CA ASN A 348 -2.45 -17.04 -4.53
C ASN A 348 -3.23 -18.30 -4.97
N LEU A 349 -4.03 -18.85 -4.06
CA LEU A 349 -4.87 -20.03 -4.32
C LEU A 349 -5.87 -19.84 -5.47
N ALA A 350 -6.54 -18.69 -5.57
CA ALA A 350 -7.53 -18.44 -6.61
C ALA A 350 -6.88 -18.38 -8.00
N ASP A 351 -5.66 -17.84 -8.08
CA ASP A 351 -4.82 -17.88 -9.27
C ASP A 351 -4.45 -19.30 -9.67
N TYR A 352 -3.97 -20.10 -8.71
CA TYR A 352 -3.65 -21.51 -8.93
C TYR A 352 -4.86 -22.31 -9.44
N GLN A 353 -6.03 -22.11 -8.84
CA GLN A 353 -7.27 -22.78 -9.24
C GLN A 353 -7.74 -22.36 -10.63
N SER A 354 -7.73 -21.05 -10.93
CA SER A 354 -8.14 -20.52 -12.23
C SER A 354 -7.18 -20.95 -13.34
N GLY A 355 -5.88 -20.93 -13.05
CA GLY A 355 -4.85 -21.43 -13.95
C GLY A 355 -4.98 -22.93 -14.20
N ALA A 356 -5.13 -23.74 -13.15
CA ALA A 356 -5.31 -25.20 -13.26
C ALA A 356 -6.58 -25.60 -14.03
N ALA A 357 -7.64 -24.78 -13.93
CA ALA A 357 -8.87 -24.97 -14.70
C ALA A 357 -8.67 -24.70 -16.20
N ALA A 358 -7.81 -23.75 -16.56
CA ALA A 358 -7.47 -23.45 -17.96
C ALA A 358 -6.40 -24.39 -18.53
N ASP A 359 -5.41 -24.76 -17.72
CA ASP A 359 -4.29 -25.65 -18.06
C ASP A 359 -3.91 -26.48 -16.83
N LYS A 360 -4.05 -27.81 -16.92
CA LYS A 360 -3.81 -28.73 -15.80
C LYS A 360 -2.37 -28.70 -15.27
N ASN A 361 -1.41 -28.24 -16.07
CA ASN A 361 0.00 -28.15 -15.67
C ASN A 361 0.36 -26.77 -15.09
N TYR A 362 -0.59 -25.84 -15.04
CA TYR A 362 -0.35 -24.46 -14.66
C TYR A 362 0.48 -24.35 -13.37
N ARG A 363 1.61 -23.64 -13.47
CA ARG A 363 2.40 -23.24 -12.32
C ARG A 363 2.96 -21.84 -12.57
N ARG A 364 2.58 -20.89 -11.72
CA ARG A 364 3.16 -19.55 -11.73
C ARG A 364 4.49 -19.54 -10.97
N GLY A 365 5.49 -18.90 -11.53
CA GLY A 365 6.71 -18.50 -10.83
C GLY A 365 6.94 -16.99 -10.97
N ALA A 366 7.95 -16.47 -10.28
CA ALA A 366 8.43 -15.10 -10.43
C ALA A 366 9.95 -15.09 -10.67
N PHE A 367 10.42 -14.21 -11.56
CA PHE A 367 11.86 -14.00 -11.72
C PHE A 367 12.45 -13.35 -10.46
N ASN A 368 13.72 -13.64 -10.18
CA ASN A 368 14.45 -12.95 -9.12
C ASN A 368 14.72 -11.50 -9.53
N THR A 369 14.86 -10.62 -8.54
CA THR A 369 15.36 -9.26 -8.73
C THR A 369 16.78 -9.34 -9.29
N PHE A 370 16.99 -8.71 -10.44
CA PHE A 370 18.30 -8.51 -11.06
C PHE A 370 18.50 -7.02 -11.37
N ALA A 371 19.75 -6.61 -11.63
CA ALA A 371 20.03 -5.30 -12.20
C ALA A 371 19.99 -5.40 -13.72
N ALA A 372 19.33 -4.45 -14.39
CA ALA A 372 19.10 -4.47 -15.83
C ALA A 372 20.39 -4.61 -16.65
N ASP A 373 21.50 -4.05 -16.17
CA ASP A 373 22.82 -4.11 -16.79
C ASP A 373 23.57 -5.45 -16.58
N GLY A 374 23.02 -6.36 -15.76
CA GLY A 374 23.64 -7.63 -15.38
C GLY A 374 24.93 -7.51 -14.54
N LYS A 375 25.30 -6.30 -14.12
CA LYS A 375 26.59 -5.99 -13.48
C LYS A 375 26.42 -5.34 -12.12
N SER A 376 25.47 -4.41 -12.00
CA SER A 376 25.18 -3.72 -10.76
C SER A 376 24.54 -4.66 -9.73
N THR A 377 24.66 -4.31 -8.45
CA THR A 377 23.97 -5.04 -7.38
C THR A 377 22.46 -4.91 -7.56
N PRO A 378 21.68 -6.01 -7.62
CA PRO A 378 20.24 -5.93 -7.70
C PRO A 378 19.65 -5.20 -6.50
N SER A 379 18.61 -4.40 -6.73
CA SER A 379 17.91 -3.70 -5.66
C SER A 379 16.43 -3.55 -5.99
N ILE A 380 15.58 -3.56 -4.97
CA ILE A 380 14.15 -3.32 -5.09
C ILE A 380 13.65 -2.55 -3.87
N PHE A 381 12.87 -1.48 -4.06
CA PHE A 381 12.39 -0.71 -2.93
C PHE A 381 11.23 -1.41 -2.21
N LEU A 382 11.15 -1.18 -0.91
CA LEU A 382 9.97 -1.47 -0.11
C LEU A 382 8.93 -0.34 -0.28
N ASN A 383 7.69 -0.73 -0.54
CA ASN A 383 6.51 0.10 -0.33
C ASN A 383 6.28 0.37 1.17
N PRO A 384 5.35 1.26 1.55
CA PRO A 384 4.98 1.43 2.95
C PRO A 384 4.54 0.12 3.61
N SER A 385 4.92 -0.09 4.87
CA SER A 385 4.63 -1.32 5.65
C SER A 385 3.14 -1.57 5.88
N ALA A 386 2.30 -0.56 5.71
CA ALA A 386 0.85 -0.66 5.64
C ALA A 386 0.32 0.47 4.75
N SER A 387 -0.76 0.21 4.01
CA SER A 387 -1.41 1.20 3.12
C SER A 387 -2.87 1.44 3.48
N MET A 388 -3.43 0.60 4.35
CA MET A 388 -4.73 0.80 4.97
C MET A 388 -4.53 1.14 6.42
N ILE A 389 -5.01 2.31 6.83
CA ILE A 389 -4.90 2.80 8.20
C ILE A 389 -6.29 3.20 8.66
N SER A 390 -6.67 2.76 9.85
CA SER A 390 -7.93 3.16 10.48
C SER A 390 -7.67 4.17 11.59
N TYR A 391 -8.66 5.00 11.88
CA TYR A 391 -8.53 6.13 12.78
C TYR A 391 -9.77 6.24 13.66
N LEU A 392 -9.56 6.62 14.92
CA LEU A 392 -10.63 6.89 15.86
C LEU A 392 -10.99 8.38 15.85
N ASN A 393 -12.26 8.70 16.05
CA ASN A 393 -12.74 10.06 16.09
C ASN A 393 -12.31 10.79 17.37
N LYS A 394 -11.83 12.03 17.26
CA LYS A 394 -11.38 12.87 18.38
C LYS A 394 -12.49 13.14 19.42
N ARG A 395 -13.76 13.01 19.05
CA ARG A 395 -14.89 13.20 19.98
C ARG A 395 -15.03 12.08 21.02
N LEU A 396 -14.38 10.93 20.80
CA LEU A 396 -14.45 9.80 21.71
C LEU A 396 -13.79 10.14 23.05
N LYS A 397 -14.45 9.75 24.14
CA LYS A 397 -13.90 9.89 25.50
C LYS A 397 -12.73 8.91 25.69
N PRO A 398 -11.80 9.18 26.61
CA PRO A 398 -10.65 8.29 26.86
C PRO A 398 -11.04 6.81 27.09
N ALA A 399 -12.08 6.55 27.88
CA ALA A 399 -12.57 5.19 28.12
C ALA A 399 -13.10 4.50 26.85
N GLN A 400 -13.68 5.25 25.91
CA GLN A 400 -14.16 4.72 24.64
C GLN A 400 -13.00 4.41 23.69
N ILE A 401 -11.95 5.24 23.71
CA ILE A 401 -10.71 4.97 22.97
C ILE A 401 -10.06 3.68 23.46
N GLU A 402 -9.93 3.49 24.79
CA GLU A 402 -9.37 2.25 25.34
C GLU A 402 -10.21 1.01 25.01
N GLU A 403 -11.54 1.12 25.02
CA GLU A 403 -12.44 0.04 24.62
C GLU A 403 -12.25 -0.31 23.13
N LEU A 404 -12.20 0.68 22.24
CA LEU A 404 -11.96 0.47 20.81
C LEU A 404 -10.54 -0.04 20.50
N LEU A 405 -9.53 0.33 21.30
CA LEU A 405 -8.20 -0.28 21.20
C LEU A 405 -8.19 -1.74 21.66
N SER A 406 -9.00 -2.10 22.65
CA SER A 406 -9.20 -3.50 23.05
C SER A 406 -9.91 -4.30 21.95
N VAL A 407 -10.89 -3.68 21.27
CA VAL A 407 -11.51 -4.25 20.06
C VAL A 407 -10.48 -4.41 18.94
N ALA A 408 -9.66 -3.37 18.66
CA ALA A 408 -8.61 -3.45 17.66
C ALA A 408 -7.59 -4.56 17.97
N ASN A 409 -7.27 -4.78 19.24
CA ASN A 409 -6.42 -5.89 19.67
C ASN A 409 -7.04 -7.27 19.37
N TYR A 410 -8.34 -7.44 19.56
CA TYR A 410 -9.04 -8.66 19.14
C TYR A 410 -8.97 -8.85 17.62
N LEU A 411 -9.22 -7.79 16.85
CA LEU A 411 -9.18 -7.83 15.38
C LEU A 411 -7.77 -8.10 14.82
N ALA A 412 -6.73 -7.69 15.54
CA ALA A 412 -5.33 -7.89 15.17
C ALA A 412 -4.75 -9.26 15.57
N ALA A 413 -5.58 -10.20 16.04
CA ALA A 413 -5.13 -11.51 16.49
C ALA A 413 -4.42 -12.30 15.38
N PRO A 414 -3.37 -13.07 15.70
CA PRO A 414 -2.51 -13.74 14.73
C PRO A 414 -3.26 -14.82 13.94
N TYR A 415 -2.79 -15.08 12.72
CA TYR A 415 -3.33 -16.10 11.82
C TYR A 415 -3.61 -17.43 12.52
N GLY A 416 -4.81 -17.98 12.35
CA GLY A 416 -5.19 -19.27 12.92
C GLY A 416 -5.60 -19.26 14.39
N SER A 417 -5.44 -18.15 15.12
CA SER A 417 -6.00 -17.99 16.47
C SER A 417 -7.53 -18.07 16.46
N ARG A 418 -8.13 -18.26 17.64
CA ARG A 418 -9.59 -18.27 17.79
C ARG A 418 -10.21 -16.96 17.31
N GLU A 419 -9.63 -15.83 17.68
CA GLU A 419 -10.12 -14.51 17.31
C GLU A 419 -9.95 -14.25 15.81
N TYR A 420 -8.79 -14.60 15.23
CA TYR A 420 -8.58 -14.51 13.78
C TYR A 420 -9.61 -15.34 13.02
N THR A 421 -9.89 -16.56 13.49
CA THR A 421 -10.88 -17.45 12.87
C THR A 421 -12.28 -16.83 12.91
N MET A 422 -12.65 -16.26 14.07
CA MET A 422 -13.92 -15.55 14.21
C MET A 422 -14.01 -14.34 13.26
N VAL A 423 -12.96 -13.52 13.18
CA VAL A 423 -12.93 -12.29 12.37
C VAL A 423 -13.01 -12.58 10.87
N ASN A 424 -12.39 -13.67 10.40
CA ASN A 424 -12.24 -13.95 8.97
C ASN A 424 -13.20 -15.02 8.43
N PHE A 425 -13.72 -15.89 9.30
CA PHE A 425 -14.61 -16.99 8.89
C PHE A 425 -15.95 -17.02 9.64
N GLY A 426 -16.08 -16.28 10.75
CA GLY A 426 -17.30 -16.22 11.54
C GLY A 426 -17.46 -17.38 12.51
N VAL A 427 -18.65 -17.99 12.52
CA VAL A 427 -19.06 -18.99 13.52
C VAL A 427 -19.07 -20.35 12.85
N GLU A 428 -18.39 -21.33 13.45
CA GLU A 428 -18.38 -22.70 12.95
C GLU A 428 -19.80 -23.29 12.93
N GLY A 429 -20.12 -24.07 11.89
CA GLY A 429 -21.44 -24.65 11.65
C GLY A 429 -22.45 -23.67 11.02
N VAL A 430 -22.24 -22.36 11.14
CA VAL A 430 -23.09 -21.32 10.54
C VAL A 430 -22.41 -20.74 9.30
N HIS A 431 -21.28 -20.08 9.52
CA HIS A 431 -20.56 -19.33 8.48
C HIS A 431 -19.47 -20.16 7.81
N TYR A 432 -18.87 -21.12 8.53
CA TYR A 432 -17.89 -22.03 7.96
C TYR A 432 -18.01 -23.43 8.56
N THR A 433 -17.42 -24.41 7.89
CA THR A 433 -17.17 -25.76 8.43
C THR A 433 -15.72 -26.13 8.17
N MET A 434 -15.13 -26.94 9.05
CA MET A 434 -13.80 -27.47 8.79
C MET A 434 -13.87 -28.56 7.73
N LYS A 435 -13.13 -28.37 6.62
CA LYS A 435 -12.94 -29.40 5.59
C LYS A 435 -11.45 -29.58 5.37
N ASN A 436 -10.97 -30.81 5.52
CA ASN A 436 -9.55 -31.15 5.42
C ASN A 436 -8.65 -30.26 6.30
N GLY A 437 -9.12 -29.93 7.51
CA GLY A 437 -8.39 -29.08 8.45
C GLY A 437 -8.43 -27.58 8.13
N VAL A 438 -9.23 -27.13 7.16
CA VAL A 438 -9.30 -25.73 6.72
C VAL A 438 -10.70 -25.15 6.92
N PRO A 439 -10.84 -23.93 7.47
CA PRO A 439 -12.11 -23.22 7.47
C PRO A 439 -12.64 -23.01 6.05
N THR A 440 -13.75 -23.67 5.72
CA THR A 440 -14.40 -23.57 4.42
C THR A 440 -15.76 -22.92 4.56
N ALA A 441 -15.97 -21.82 3.84
CA ALA A 441 -17.20 -21.04 3.90
C ALA A 441 -18.43 -21.88 3.54
N THR A 442 -19.50 -21.74 4.31
CA THR A 442 -20.85 -22.17 3.94
C THR A 442 -21.48 -21.14 2.99
N LYS A 443 -22.72 -21.36 2.56
CA LYS A 443 -23.49 -20.34 1.82
C LYS A 443 -23.63 -19.04 2.62
N ASP A 444 -23.85 -19.16 3.93
CA ASP A 444 -23.95 -18.00 4.81
C ASP A 444 -22.59 -17.33 5.01
N GLY A 445 -21.49 -18.09 5.08
CA GLY A 445 -20.13 -17.51 5.06
C GLY A 445 -19.83 -16.68 3.83
N GLN A 446 -20.13 -17.23 2.64
CA GLN A 446 -19.99 -16.52 1.36
C GLN A 446 -20.84 -15.24 1.33
N LYS A 447 -22.07 -15.31 1.86
CA LYS A 447 -23.00 -14.19 1.86
C LYS A 447 -22.65 -13.09 2.86
N PHE A 448 -22.22 -13.45 4.06
CA PHE A 448 -22.17 -12.54 5.22
C PHE A 448 -20.77 -12.17 5.68
N VAL A 449 -19.77 -13.06 5.48
CA VAL A 449 -18.39 -12.88 5.97
C VAL A 449 -17.46 -12.39 4.88
N GLN A 450 -17.62 -12.88 3.63
CA GLN A 450 -16.68 -12.65 2.52
C GLN A 450 -16.39 -11.17 2.22
N ALA A 451 -17.28 -10.25 2.60
CA ALA A 451 -17.04 -8.82 2.45
C ALA A 451 -15.96 -8.24 3.40
N THR A 452 -15.27 -9.06 4.21
CA THR A 452 -14.06 -8.72 4.99
C THR A 452 -14.00 -7.27 5.52
N ALA A 453 -15.03 -6.81 6.22
CA ALA A 453 -15.11 -5.42 6.66
C ALA A 453 -14.22 -5.13 7.89
N TYR A 454 -14.13 -6.06 8.84
CA TYR A 454 -13.36 -5.88 10.08
C TYR A 454 -11.83 -5.81 9.88
N PRO A 455 -11.20 -6.57 8.96
CA PRO A 455 -9.77 -6.43 8.66
C PRO A 455 -9.32 -5.03 8.21
N PHE A 456 -10.26 -4.17 7.76
CA PHE A 456 -10.01 -2.76 7.45
C PHE A 456 -10.00 -1.84 8.69
N LEU A 457 -10.39 -2.34 9.86
CA LEU A 457 -10.33 -1.59 11.13
C LEU A 457 -9.06 -1.92 11.90
N ALA A 458 -8.69 -3.19 11.99
CA ALA A 458 -7.38 -3.64 12.43
C ALA A 458 -7.17 -5.09 11.94
N SER A 459 -5.92 -5.49 11.75
CA SER A 459 -5.57 -6.85 11.31
C SER A 459 -4.16 -7.23 11.79
N PRO A 460 -3.86 -8.53 11.91
CA PRO A 460 -2.51 -8.98 12.23
C PRO A 460 -1.52 -8.63 11.12
N SER A 461 -0.23 -8.89 11.40
CA SER A 461 0.79 -8.97 10.36
C SER A 461 0.41 -10.01 9.30
N SER A 462 0.70 -9.69 8.04
CA SER A 462 0.47 -10.57 6.89
C SER A 462 1.22 -11.89 7.02
N VAL A 463 0.60 -12.95 6.51
CA VAL A 463 1.20 -14.29 6.37
C VAL A 463 0.97 -14.79 4.94
N VAL A 464 1.82 -15.71 4.49
CA VAL A 464 1.62 -16.42 3.22
C VAL A 464 0.93 -17.74 3.50
N SER A 465 -0.29 -17.90 3.02
CA SER A 465 -1.02 -19.16 3.14
C SER A 465 -1.97 -19.41 1.99
N ASN A 466 -1.88 -20.60 1.40
CA ASN A 466 -2.68 -21.04 0.25
C ASN A 466 -3.19 -22.45 0.52
N GLN A 467 -4.12 -22.55 1.46
CA GLN A 467 -4.66 -23.82 1.95
C GLN A 467 -5.19 -24.70 0.81
N GLY A 468 -4.73 -25.95 0.76
CA GLY A 468 -5.04 -26.88 -0.34
C GLY A 468 -4.17 -26.72 -1.59
N ALA A 469 -3.23 -25.79 -1.61
CA ALA A 469 -2.25 -25.59 -2.67
C ALA A 469 -0.88 -25.21 -2.09
N ASP A 470 -0.33 -26.04 -1.21
CA ASP A 470 0.96 -25.85 -0.53
C ASP A 470 2.11 -25.45 -1.45
N VAL A 471 2.09 -25.95 -2.70
CA VAL A 471 3.06 -25.59 -3.72
C VAL A 471 3.14 -24.08 -3.95
N VAL A 472 2.00 -23.37 -3.89
CA VAL A 472 1.94 -21.91 -4.05
C VAL A 472 2.60 -21.23 -2.86
N THR A 473 2.31 -21.68 -1.63
CA THR A 473 2.95 -21.14 -0.42
C THR A 473 4.46 -21.37 -0.45
N LYS A 474 4.91 -22.57 -0.83
CA LYS A 474 6.34 -22.92 -0.93
C LYS A 474 7.05 -22.12 -2.01
N ASP A 475 6.45 -21.99 -3.19
CA ASP A 475 7.05 -21.24 -4.30
C ASP A 475 7.14 -19.73 -3.97
N TYR A 476 6.07 -19.14 -3.43
CA TYR A 476 6.08 -17.72 -3.02
C TYR A 476 7.12 -17.45 -1.94
N THR A 477 7.11 -18.22 -0.84
CA THR A 477 8.04 -18.01 0.28
C THR A 477 9.49 -18.29 -0.11
N GLY A 478 9.72 -19.29 -0.96
CA GLY A 478 11.04 -19.56 -1.54
C GLY A 478 11.55 -18.38 -2.39
N TRP A 479 10.69 -17.82 -3.25
CA TRP A 479 11.01 -16.61 -4.01
C TRP A 479 11.26 -15.41 -3.10
N ALA A 480 10.40 -15.17 -2.10
CA ALA A 480 10.56 -14.07 -1.17
C ALA A 480 11.91 -14.17 -0.41
N ALA A 481 12.26 -15.36 0.07
CA ALA A 481 13.53 -15.63 0.74
C ALA A 481 14.75 -15.38 -0.16
N ALA A 482 14.66 -15.71 -1.45
CA ALA A 482 15.72 -15.44 -2.41
C ALA A 482 15.92 -13.94 -2.68
N ASN A 483 14.86 -13.13 -2.55
CA ASN A 483 14.84 -11.73 -2.97
C ASN A 483 14.91 -10.71 -1.83
N VAL A 484 14.61 -11.10 -0.58
CA VAL A 484 14.56 -10.19 0.57
C VAL A 484 15.88 -9.46 0.84
N LYS A 485 17.01 -10.05 0.48
CA LYS A 485 18.34 -9.42 0.57
C LYS A 485 18.55 -8.23 -0.36
N TYR A 486 17.76 -8.10 -1.43
CA TYR A 486 17.82 -6.98 -2.38
C TYR A 486 16.89 -5.83 -2.00
N ALA A 487 16.03 -6.02 -1.00
CA ALA A 487 15.09 -5.00 -0.58
C ALA A 487 15.79 -3.80 0.07
N TYR A 488 15.29 -2.60 -0.11
CA TYR A 488 15.76 -1.41 0.61
C TYR A 488 14.61 -0.46 0.94
N LYS A 489 14.79 0.35 1.99
CA LYS A 489 13.85 1.42 2.34
C LYS A 489 14.13 2.62 1.43
N PRO A 490 13.19 3.08 0.60
CA PRO A 490 13.40 4.29 -0.22
C PRO A 490 13.38 5.56 0.64
N LEU A 491 13.77 6.70 0.05
CA LEU A 491 13.60 8.00 0.70
C LEU A 491 12.14 8.22 1.08
N PHE A 492 11.91 8.72 2.30
CA PHE A 492 10.60 8.97 2.87
C PHE A 492 9.76 7.70 3.08
N TRP A 493 10.39 6.53 3.22
CA TRP A 493 9.71 5.29 3.55
C TRP A 493 8.90 5.41 4.85
N ASN A 494 7.62 5.03 4.80
CA ASN A 494 6.62 5.21 5.87
C ASN A 494 6.43 6.64 6.38
N VAL A 495 6.92 7.67 5.67
CA VAL A 495 6.72 9.07 6.05
C VAL A 495 5.42 9.58 5.42
N ASN A 496 4.53 10.08 6.28
CA ASN A 496 3.36 10.82 5.84
C ASN A 496 3.71 12.27 5.50
N ILE A 497 3.33 12.73 4.30
CA ILE A 497 3.62 14.08 3.80
C ILE A 497 2.32 14.74 3.36
N SER A 498 2.02 15.88 3.99
CA SER A 498 0.84 16.70 3.66
C SER A 498 1.19 17.69 2.55
N LEU A 499 0.73 17.43 1.32
CA LEU A 499 0.90 18.34 0.19
C LEU A 499 -0.30 19.30 0.05
N SER A 500 -0.06 20.53 -0.41
CA SER A 500 -1.15 21.35 -0.93
C SER A 500 -1.73 20.72 -2.21
N GLN A 501 -2.97 21.06 -2.57
CA GLN A 501 -3.60 20.51 -3.78
C GLN A 501 -2.73 20.72 -5.04
N SER A 502 -2.12 21.89 -5.20
CA SER A 502 -1.26 22.18 -6.36
C SER A 502 0.04 21.38 -6.37
N LEU A 503 0.59 21.03 -5.21
CA LEU A 503 1.76 20.16 -5.07
C LEU A 503 1.39 18.69 -5.23
N ALA A 504 0.22 18.26 -4.75
CA ALA A 504 -0.30 16.92 -4.97
C ALA A 504 -0.54 16.65 -6.47
N THR A 505 -1.12 17.61 -7.19
CA THR A 505 -1.24 17.54 -8.65
C THR A 505 0.12 17.47 -9.34
N ALA A 506 1.11 18.24 -8.88
CA ALA A 506 2.48 18.16 -9.39
C ALA A 506 3.09 16.78 -9.14
N ALA A 507 2.90 16.20 -7.95
CA ALA A 507 3.43 14.89 -7.57
C ALA A 507 2.79 13.74 -8.35
N ALA A 508 1.49 13.86 -8.68
CA ALA A 508 0.79 12.88 -9.51
C ALA A 508 1.31 12.86 -10.96
N ALA A 509 1.78 14.00 -11.47
CA ALA A 509 2.40 14.14 -12.78
C ALA A 509 1.63 13.42 -13.92
N GLN A 510 0.29 13.49 -13.91
CA GLN A 510 -0.59 12.63 -14.72
C GLN A 510 -0.24 12.65 -16.22
N SER A 511 0.08 13.81 -16.79
CA SER A 511 0.45 13.92 -18.20
C SER A 511 1.74 13.18 -18.56
N VAL A 512 2.68 13.08 -17.62
CA VAL A 512 3.91 12.30 -17.76
C VAL A 512 3.58 10.82 -17.71
N GLU A 513 2.82 10.37 -16.69
CA GLU A 513 2.42 8.96 -16.55
C GLU A 513 1.56 8.46 -17.73
N ASP A 514 0.67 9.30 -18.26
CA ASP A 514 -0.08 8.99 -19.48
C ASP A 514 0.83 8.83 -20.71
N THR A 515 1.86 9.67 -20.83
CA THR A 515 2.82 9.62 -21.93
C THR A 515 3.76 8.44 -21.80
N ILE A 516 4.14 8.06 -20.57
CA ILE A 516 4.88 6.82 -20.27
C ILE A 516 4.08 5.62 -20.76
N ARG A 517 2.81 5.50 -20.36
CA ARG A 517 1.92 4.41 -20.81
C ARG A 517 1.83 4.35 -22.32
N ASP A 518 1.61 5.49 -23.00
CA ASP A 518 1.55 5.51 -24.46
C ASP A 518 2.88 5.07 -25.11
N CYS A 519 4.01 5.40 -24.49
CA CYS A 519 5.33 5.01 -24.96
C CYS A 519 5.60 3.50 -24.78
N THR A 520 5.27 2.94 -23.61
CA THR A 520 5.40 1.49 -23.34
C THR A 520 4.40 0.64 -24.14
N HIS A 521 3.40 1.27 -24.75
CA HIS A 521 2.47 0.66 -25.71
C HIS A 521 2.87 0.95 -27.17
N GLY A 522 4.01 1.61 -27.41
CA GLY A 522 4.54 1.91 -28.73
C GLY A 522 3.77 2.98 -29.51
N LYS A 523 2.88 3.74 -28.87
CA LYS A 523 2.09 4.83 -29.46
C LYS A 523 2.86 6.14 -29.52
N LYS A 524 3.73 6.38 -28.54
CA LYS A 524 4.63 7.54 -28.46
C LYS A 524 6.09 7.09 -28.39
N LYS A 525 7.01 8.00 -28.72
CA LYS A 525 8.46 7.76 -28.65
C LYS A 525 9.00 8.17 -27.27
N VAL A 526 10.20 7.70 -26.95
CA VAL A 526 10.95 8.14 -25.75
C VAL A 526 11.13 9.66 -25.72
N SER A 527 11.32 10.31 -26.88
CA SER A 527 11.42 11.77 -26.99
C SER A 527 10.16 12.50 -26.54
N ASP A 528 8.99 11.90 -26.70
CA ASP A 528 7.72 12.49 -26.23
C ASP A 528 7.64 12.44 -24.70
N VAL A 529 8.15 11.35 -24.08
CA VAL A 529 8.28 11.23 -22.62
C VAL A 529 9.25 12.28 -22.09
N GLN A 530 10.40 12.48 -22.73
CA GLN A 530 11.36 13.54 -22.38
C GLN A 530 10.71 14.94 -22.46
N ALA A 531 9.94 15.21 -23.51
CA ALA A 531 9.22 16.47 -23.66
C ALA A 531 8.16 16.65 -22.56
N ALA A 532 7.41 15.60 -22.22
CA ALA A 532 6.44 15.62 -21.13
C ALA A 532 7.11 15.89 -19.77
N ILE A 533 8.26 15.26 -19.50
CA ILE A 533 9.06 15.49 -18.28
C ILE A 533 9.55 16.93 -18.22
N ALA A 534 10.06 17.49 -19.32
CA ALA A 534 10.50 18.88 -19.39
C ALA A 534 9.36 19.87 -19.15
N GLY A 535 8.17 19.60 -19.72
CA GLY A 535 6.96 20.39 -19.49
C GLY A 535 6.47 20.31 -18.03
N TRP A 536 6.50 19.10 -17.44
CA TRP A 536 6.18 18.91 -16.02
C TRP A 536 7.16 19.66 -15.12
N LYS A 537 8.46 19.50 -15.36
CA LYS A 537 9.54 20.11 -14.57
C LYS A 537 9.39 21.63 -14.52
N SER A 538 9.24 22.27 -15.68
CA SER A 538 9.10 23.73 -15.80
C SER A 538 7.79 24.28 -15.22
N SER A 539 6.68 23.55 -15.33
CA SER A 539 5.37 24.01 -14.85
C SER A 539 5.15 23.81 -13.35
N SER A 540 5.67 22.70 -12.78
CA SER A 540 5.32 22.28 -11.43
C SER A 540 6.34 21.40 -10.72
N GLY A 541 7.14 20.62 -11.44
CA GLY A 541 8.14 19.70 -10.88
C GLY A 541 9.21 20.42 -10.06
N ASP A 542 9.81 21.50 -10.58
CA ASP A 542 10.84 22.25 -9.85
C ASP A 542 10.30 22.88 -8.55
N ARG A 543 9.03 23.32 -8.58
CA ARG A 543 8.35 23.84 -7.39
C ARG A 543 8.13 22.74 -6.36
N LEU A 544 7.74 21.55 -6.81
CA LEU A 544 7.59 20.37 -5.95
C LEU A 544 8.93 19.97 -5.33
N THR A 545 9.98 19.79 -6.14
CA THR A 545 11.32 19.42 -5.66
C THR A 545 11.82 20.42 -4.62
N ARG A 546 11.73 21.73 -4.90
CA ARG A 546 12.13 22.77 -3.93
C ARG A 546 11.33 22.69 -2.63
N TRP A 547 10.01 22.49 -2.73
CA TRP A 547 9.18 22.37 -1.54
C TRP A 547 9.53 21.13 -0.72
N MET A 548 9.73 19.98 -1.37
CA MET A 548 10.12 18.72 -0.73
C MET A 548 11.49 18.85 -0.05
N THR A 549 12.46 19.50 -0.69
CA THR A 549 13.77 19.77 -0.08
C THR A 549 13.60 20.61 1.19
N THR A 550 13.02 21.81 1.07
CA THR A 550 12.97 22.77 2.19
C THR A 550 12.02 22.37 3.32
N ASN A 551 10.95 21.64 3.02
CA ASN A 551 9.89 21.35 4.02
C ASN A 551 9.89 19.91 4.51
N VAL A 552 10.53 18.99 3.80
CA VAL A 552 10.61 17.59 4.20
C VAL A 552 12.06 17.22 4.45
N LEU A 553 12.92 17.23 3.43
CA LEU A 553 14.30 16.76 3.57
C LEU A 553 15.09 17.56 4.63
N ASP A 554 15.08 18.88 4.57
CA ASP A 554 15.88 19.74 5.46
C ASP A 554 15.37 19.74 6.91
N LYS A 555 14.07 19.49 7.11
CA LYS A 555 13.41 19.57 8.43
C LYS A 555 13.29 18.22 9.12
N VAL A 556 12.99 17.19 8.35
CA VAL A 556 12.62 15.84 8.83
C VAL A 556 13.68 14.80 8.44
N GLY A 557 14.53 15.09 7.46
CA GLY A 557 15.49 14.14 6.92
C GLY A 557 14.83 13.14 5.98
N THR A 558 15.45 11.98 5.81
CA THR A 558 15.04 10.95 4.85
C THR A 558 13.94 10.02 5.39
N GLY A 559 13.52 10.19 6.64
CA GLY A 559 12.62 9.25 7.34
C GLY A 559 13.28 7.97 7.81
N GLN A 560 14.61 7.87 7.72
CA GLN A 560 15.41 6.69 8.07
C GLN A 560 16.31 6.91 9.29
#